data_AF-A0A2N2IQU2-F1
#
_entry.id   AF-A0A2N2IQU2-F1
#
_cell.length_a   1.000
_cell.length_b   1.000
_cell.length_c   1.000
_cell.angle_alpha   90.00
_cell.angle_beta   90.00
_cell.angle_gamma   90.00
#
_symmetry.space_group_name_H-M   'P 1'
#
loop_
_entity.id
_entity.type
_entity.pdbx_description
1 polymer ?
#
loop_
_entity_poly.entity_id
_entity_poly.type
_entity_poly.pdbx_seq_one_letter_code
_entity_poly.pdbx_strand_id
1 'polypeptide(L)'
;MRRRPVPLNALVAAARQKGKRKLAAACPWRTSRAMAAPRTPSGCSVRWAPWCLAALVVGRSRVLEPRPGALFARFAPSLPWWGGMIALVFDQLSKLYAEHYHLVSPPVPSMAHHRATSETALMLASDTGETFFAFYVTHVANAGVMLGALEDASPPVPWLVFMLTTAFGLGVAGGLLRGATDGVLRFAAVLLGAGVVGNLIDRVRLGYVVDWVHLRWKVAGWFFDAPAFNLADLLILAGSALAVIAIGRRWATNRARTRVPGMSA
;
A
#
# COMPACT_ATOMS: atom_id res chain seq x y z
N MET A 1 -12.41 -0.18 60.97
CA MET A 1 -10.95 -0.38 61.09
C MET A 1 -10.25 0.10 59.82
N ARG A 2 -9.41 1.14 59.93
CA ARG A 2 -8.74 1.81 58.80
C ARG A 2 -7.65 0.89 58.20
N ARG A 3 -7.74 0.55 56.90
CA ARG A 3 -6.67 -0.14 56.17
C ARG A 3 -5.49 0.82 55.98
N ARG A 4 -4.30 0.46 56.47
CA ARG A 4 -3.07 1.22 56.24
C ARG A 4 -2.68 1.11 54.75
N PRO A 5 -2.23 2.20 54.10
CA PRO A 5 -1.75 2.14 52.73
C PRO A 5 -0.44 1.34 52.66
N VAL A 6 -0.33 0.47 51.65
CA VAL A 6 0.89 -0.30 51.36
C VAL A 6 1.94 0.64 50.77
N PRO A 7 3.17 0.70 51.32
CA PRO A 7 4.20 1.59 50.79
C PRO A 7 4.62 1.18 49.37
N LEU A 8 4.78 2.16 48.48
CA LEU A 8 5.07 1.99 47.05
C LEU A 8 6.28 1.06 46.79
N ASN A 9 7.27 1.09 47.68
CA ASN A 9 8.48 0.26 47.59
C ASN A 9 8.19 -1.25 47.66
N ALA A 10 7.15 -1.66 48.40
CA ALA A 10 6.74 -3.05 48.48
C ALA A 10 6.07 -3.54 47.19
N LEU A 11 5.32 -2.68 46.50
CA LEU A 11 4.73 -2.96 45.18
C LEU A 11 5.81 -3.06 44.09
N VAL A 12 6.83 -2.19 44.13
CA VAL A 12 7.95 -2.22 43.19
C VAL A 12 8.82 -3.48 43.37
N ALA A 13 9.04 -3.92 44.62
CA ALA A 13 9.78 -5.16 44.91
C ALA A 13 9.05 -6.40 44.38
N ALA A 14 7.72 -6.48 44.57
CA ALA A 14 6.91 -7.58 44.06
C ALA A 14 6.86 -7.64 42.52
N ALA A 15 6.84 -6.48 41.84
CA ALA A 15 6.91 -6.40 40.38
C ALA A 15 8.27 -6.86 39.84
N ARG A 16 9.38 -6.50 40.51
CA ARG A 16 10.74 -6.94 40.14
C ARG A 16 10.93 -8.46 40.28
N GLN A 17 10.33 -9.08 41.28
CA GLN A 17 10.41 -10.53 41.50
C GLN A 17 9.57 -11.33 40.47
N LYS A 18 8.39 -10.82 40.08
CA LYS A 18 7.58 -11.40 38.99
C LYS A 18 8.27 -11.28 37.62
N GLY A 19 9.00 -10.20 37.36
CA GLY A 19 9.79 -10.03 36.13
C GLY A 19 10.95 -11.03 36.01
N LYS A 20 11.68 -11.29 37.11
CA LYS A 20 12.79 -12.26 37.12
C LYS A 20 12.34 -13.71 36.97
N ARG A 21 11.16 -14.08 37.50
CA ARG A 21 10.57 -15.43 37.32
C ARG A 21 10.10 -15.71 35.89
N LYS A 22 9.68 -14.69 35.13
CA LYS A 22 9.28 -14.87 33.71
C LYS A 22 10.46 -14.96 32.73
N LEU A 23 11.64 -14.44 33.09
CA LEU A 23 12.85 -14.53 32.25
C LEU A 23 13.60 -15.87 32.39
N ALA A 24 13.38 -16.63 33.48
CA ALA A 24 13.99 -17.95 33.66
C ALA A 24 13.23 -19.09 32.93
N ALA A 25 12.05 -18.81 32.35
CA ALA A 25 11.19 -19.81 31.71
C ALA A 25 11.30 -19.87 30.17
N ALA A 26 12.29 -19.18 29.57
CA ALA A 26 12.44 -19.07 28.12
C ALA A 26 13.84 -19.46 27.60
N CYS A 27 14.38 -20.59 28.08
CA CYS A 27 15.60 -21.18 27.52
C CYS A 27 15.34 -22.66 27.18
N PRO A 28 14.86 -22.99 25.97
CA PRO A 28 14.44 -24.34 25.63
C PRO A 28 15.56 -25.12 24.92
N TRP A 29 16.77 -25.20 25.47
CA TRP A 29 17.80 -26.12 24.95
C TRP A 29 18.77 -26.55 26.06
N ARG A 30 18.37 -27.54 26.86
CA ARG A 30 19.32 -28.36 27.61
C ARG A 30 18.74 -29.75 27.94
N THR A 31 18.85 -30.69 27.01
CA THR A 31 18.90 -32.12 27.34
C THR A 31 19.91 -32.85 26.44
N SER A 32 21.04 -33.18 27.08
CA SER A 32 21.73 -34.48 27.02
C SER A 32 21.84 -35.22 25.68
N ARG A 33 22.99 -35.05 25.02
CA ARG A 33 23.73 -36.17 24.41
C ARG A 33 25.20 -36.09 24.78
N ALA A 34 25.67 -37.12 25.46
CA ALA A 34 27.09 -37.41 25.64
C ALA A 34 27.72 -37.71 24.27
N MET A 35 28.78 -36.99 23.92
CA MET A 35 29.80 -37.48 22.99
C MET A 35 31.16 -37.02 23.50
N ALA A 36 32.09 -37.98 23.54
CA ALA A 36 33.37 -37.92 24.21
C ALA A 36 34.31 -36.86 23.61
N ALA A 37 35.02 -36.14 24.49
CA ALA A 37 36.19 -35.34 24.11
C ALA A 37 37.46 -36.20 24.26
N PRO A 38 38.37 -36.22 23.27
CA PRO A 38 39.68 -36.86 23.43
C PRO A 38 40.59 -36.00 24.32
N ARG A 39 41.38 -36.70 25.14
CA ARG A 39 42.34 -36.17 26.11
C ARG A 39 43.43 -35.32 25.42
N THR A 40 43.71 -34.12 25.94
CA THR A 40 44.97 -33.40 25.73
C THR A 40 45.67 -33.21 27.07
N PRO A 41 46.96 -33.54 27.21
CA PRO A 41 47.67 -33.38 28.48
C PRO A 41 48.36 -32.01 28.59
N SER A 42 48.31 -31.48 29.82
CA SER A 42 49.35 -30.73 30.53
C SER A 42 50.12 -29.59 29.86
N GLY A 43 49.99 -28.39 30.44
CA GLY A 43 50.94 -27.30 30.20
C GLY A 43 50.54 -25.99 30.87
N CYS A 44 50.67 -25.92 32.19
CA CYS A 44 50.44 -24.71 32.99
C CYS A 44 51.73 -23.88 33.04
N SER A 45 51.68 -22.59 32.70
CA SER A 45 52.59 -21.59 33.27
C SER A 45 51.89 -20.24 33.40
N VAL A 46 51.63 -19.88 34.66
CA VAL A 46 51.18 -18.58 35.14
C VAL A 46 52.42 -17.77 35.50
N ARG A 47 52.54 -16.48 35.09
CA ARG A 47 53.18 -15.42 35.90
C ARG A 47 52.83 -13.98 35.42
N TRP A 48 52.02 -13.33 36.28
CA TRP A 48 52.03 -11.94 36.78
C TRP A 48 51.79 -10.70 35.87
N ALA A 49 50.70 -10.01 36.25
CA ALA A 49 50.16 -8.70 35.85
C ALA A 49 51.06 -7.50 36.20
N PRO A 50 50.69 -6.26 35.79
CA PRO A 50 49.92 -5.43 36.74
C PRO A 50 48.90 -4.48 36.07
N TRP A 51 48.17 -3.78 36.92
CA TRP A 51 46.91 -3.08 36.68
C TRP A 51 47.02 -1.81 35.80
N CYS A 52 45.91 -1.55 35.08
CA CYS A 52 45.34 -0.24 34.74
C CYS A 52 46.27 0.92 34.36
N LEU A 53 46.34 1.20 33.05
CA LEU A 53 46.43 2.58 32.56
C LEU A 53 45.41 2.78 31.44
N ALA A 54 44.38 3.54 31.76
CA ALA A 54 43.49 4.15 30.79
C ALA A 54 44.31 5.12 29.92
N ALA A 55 44.35 4.88 28.61
CA ALA A 55 44.73 5.89 27.64
C ALA A 55 43.91 5.66 26.36
N LEU A 56 42.89 6.51 26.24
CA LEU A 56 42.22 6.97 25.02
C LEU A 56 42.90 6.57 23.71
N VAL A 57 42.28 5.65 22.98
CA VAL A 57 42.19 5.75 21.53
C VAL A 57 40.71 5.73 21.16
N VAL A 58 40.25 6.91 20.75
CA VAL A 58 38.94 7.16 20.13
C VAL A 58 38.84 6.28 18.87
N GLY A 59 38.25 5.10 19.03
CA GLY A 59 38.03 4.13 17.96
C GLY A 59 36.59 4.15 17.48
N ARG A 60 36.28 5.12 16.61
CA ARG A 60 35.10 5.23 15.72
C ARG A 60 33.75 4.89 16.34
N SER A 61 32.99 5.96 16.57
CA SER A 61 31.53 6.04 16.54
C SER A 61 30.93 4.90 15.71
N ARG A 62 30.20 3.97 16.34
CA ARG A 62 29.14 3.30 15.61
C ARG A 62 28.15 4.40 15.26
N VAL A 63 28.29 4.94 14.04
CA VAL A 63 27.21 5.66 13.39
C VAL A 63 26.03 4.70 13.44
N LEU A 64 25.11 4.96 14.37
CA LEU A 64 23.76 4.43 14.30
C LEU A 64 23.19 5.06 13.04
N GLU A 65 23.44 4.44 11.89
CA GLU A 65 22.68 4.76 10.69
C GLU A 65 21.21 4.53 11.07
N PRO A 66 20.36 5.56 11.07
CA PRO A 66 18.94 5.35 11.22
C PRO A 66 18.52 4.60 9.96
N ARG A 67 18.38 3.27 10.02
CA ARG A 67 17.81 2.48 8.94
C ARG A 67 16.37 2.98 8.74
N PRO A 68 16.07 3.79 7.70
CA PRO A 68 14.73 4.29 7.47
C PRO A 68 14.01 3.18 6.72
N GLY A 69 13.54 2.17 7.46
CA GLY A 69 12.94 1.00 6.82
C GLY A 69 12.28 -0.02 7.75
N ALA A 70 12.59 0.01 9.05
CA ALA A 70 12.02 -0.98 9.96
C ALA A 70 10.56 -0.70 10.36
N LEU A 71 10.09 0.56 10.26
CA LEU A 71 8.70 0.90 10.60
C LEU A 71 7.71 0.37 9.56
N PHE A 72 8.11 0.31 8.28
CA PHE A 72 7.29 -0.23 7.19
C PHE A 72 7.44 -1.75 6.99
N ALA A 73 8.53 -2.35 7.47
CA ALA A 73 8.76 -3.79 7.32
C ALA A 73 7.86 -4.67 8.21
N ARG A 74 7.31 -4.12 9.31
CA ARG A 74 6.33 -4.83 10.16
C ARG A 74 4.89 -4.70 9.70
N PHE A 75 4.60 -3.76 8.82
CA PHE A 75 3.35 -3.70 8.06
C PHE A 75 3.54 -4.41 6.71
N ALA A 76 4.23 -5.55 6.69
CA ALA A 76 4.22 -6.43 5.54
C ALA A 76 2.77 -6.91 5.36
N PRO A 77 2.03 -6.45 4.33
CA PRO A 77 0.64 -6.79 4.25
C PRO A 77 0.58 -8.24 3.76
N SER A 78 0.39 -9.18 4.67
CA SER A 78 -0.62 -10.18 4.41
C SER A 78 -1.96 -9.44 4.33
N LEU A 79 -2.18 -8.59 3.31
CA LEU A 79 -3.48 -7.99 3.12
C LEU A 79 -4.35 -9.15 2.71
N PRO A 80 -5.26 -9.61 3.58
CA PRO A 80 -6.10 -10.70 3.20
C PRO A 80 -7.04 -10.16 2.13
N TRP A 81 -7.42 -11.02 1.21
CA TRP A 81 -8.37 -10.84 0.11
C TRP A 81 -9.56 -9.91 0.44
N TRP A 82 -9.95 -9.77 1.71
CA TRP A 82 -10.94 -8.79 2.16
C TRP A 82 -10.61 -7.35 1.78
N GLY A 83 -9.33 -6.94 1.67
CA GLY A 83 -8.98 -5.57 1.28
C GLY A 83 -9.49 -5.20 -0.11
N GLY A 84 -9.37 -6.13 -1.07
CA GLY A 84 -9.93 -5.97 -2.41
C GLY A 84 -11.46 -5.99 -2.41
N MET A 85 -12.07 -6.85 -1.60
CA MET A 85 -13.54 -6.89 -1.45
C MET A 85 -14.11 -5.59 -0.89
N ILE A 86 -13.46 -5.01 0.13
CA ILE A 86 -13.86 -3.73 0.69
C ILE A 86 -13.77 -2.65 -0.40
N ALA A 87 -12.66 -2.59 -1.14
CA ALA A 87 -12.49 -1.62 -2.22
C ALA A 87 -13.59 -1.72 -3.29
N LEU A 88 -13.97 -2.95 -3.67
CA LEU A 88 -15.09 -3.20 -4.59
C LEU A 88 -16.43 -2.73 -4.03
N VAL A 89 -16.72 -3.02 -2.77
CA VAL A 89 -17.97 -2.57 -2.12
C VAL A 89 -18.05 -1.04 -2.12
N PHE A 90 -16.97 -0.36 -1.74
CA PHE A 90 -16.94 1.10 -1.77
C PHE A 90 -17.08 1.66 -3.18
N ASP A 91 -16.45 1.04 -4.19
CA ASP A 91 -16.59 1.46 -5.58
C ASP A 91 -18.05 1.35 -6.03
N GLN A 92 -18.67 0.17 -5.90
CA GLN A 92 -20.05 -0.04 -6.33
C GLN A 92 -21.06 0.82 -5.55
N LEU A 93 -20.87 1.01 -4.23
CA LEU A 93 -21.73 1.90 -3.44
C LEU A 93 -21.60 3.36 -3.88
N SER A 94 -20.38 3.82 -4.18
CA SER A 94 -20.16 5.19 -4.65
C SER A 94 -20.82 5.45 -6.00
N LYS A 95 -20.78 4.47 -6.91
CA LYS A 95 -21.42 4.53 -8.22
C LYS A 95 -22.95 4.47 -8.12
N LEU A 96 -23.47 3.60 -7.26
CA LEU A 96 -24.91 3.51 -7.00
C LEU A 96 -25.44 4.80 -6.39
N TYR A 97 -24.68 5.44 -5.49
CA TYR A 97 -25.01 6.76 -4.96
C TYR A 97 -25.13 7.80 -6.08
N ALA A 98 -24.13 7.86 -6.97
CA ALA A 98 -24.14 8.81 -8.09
C ALA A 98 -25.30 8.55 -9.06
N GLU A 99 -25.59 7.28 -9.36
CA GLU A 99 -26.74 6.86 -10.16
C GLU A 99 -28.07 7.29 -9.52
N HIS A 100 -28.23 7.11 -8.21
CA HIS A 100 -29.47 7.43 -7.52
C HIS A 100 -29.78 8.93 -7.44
N TYR A 101 -28.75 9.76 -7.23
CA TYR A 101 -28.94 11.20 -6.96
C TYR A 101 -28.68 12.10 -8.16
N HIS A 102 -27.87 11.68 -9.13
CA HIS A 102 -27.41 12.57 -10.20
C HIS A 102 -27.76 12.08 -11.60
N LEU A 103 -28.38 10.91 -11.77
CA LEU A 103 -28.86 10.45 -13.08
C LEU A 103 -30.16 11.17 -13.48
N VAL A 104 -30.15 11.80 -14.66
CA VAL A 104 -31.35 12.43 -15.25
C VAL A 104 -32.01 11.43 -16.20
N SER A 105 -33.30 11.14 -15.98
CA SER A 105 -34.12 10.30 -16.87
C SER A 105 -34.87 11.16 -17.90
N PRO A 106 -35.08 10.72 -19.16
CA PRO A 106 -34.85 9.37 -19.68
C PRO A 106 -33.40 9.12 -20.17
N PRO A 107 -32.92 7.86 -20.15
CA PRO A 107 -31.65 7.49 -20.75
C PRO A 107 -31.71 7.72 -22.27
N VAL A 108 -30.85 8.59 -22.79
CA VAL A 108 -30.83 8.95 -24.22
C VAL A 108 -30.13 7.82 -25.01
N PRO A 109 -30.51 7.55 -26.28
CA PRO A 109 -30.13 6.31 -26.97
C PRO A 109 -28.68 6.21 -27.48
N SER A 110 -27.82 7.20 -27.22
CA SER A 110 -26.51 7.30 -27.86
C SER A 110 -25.39 7.47 -26.85
N MET A 111 -24.36 6.62 -26.97
CA MET A 111 -23.13 6.49 -26.17
C MET A 111 -22.20 7.73 -26.14
N ALA A 112 -22.71 8.93 -26.42
CA ALA A 112 -21.96 10.18 -26.38
C ALA A 112 -22.30 10.95 -25.09
N HIS A 113 -21.31 11.09 -24.21
CA HIS A 113 -21.28 11.94 -23.01
C HIS A 113 -22.65 12.25 -22.37
N HIS A 114 -23.21 11.32 -21.60
CA HIS A 114 -24.31 11.69 -20.69
C HIS A 114 -23.72 12.30 -19.43
N ARG A 115 -23.57 13.63 -19.42
CA ARG A 115 -23.36 14.37 -18.19
C ARG A 115 -24.71 14.72 -17.61
N ALA A 116 -25.15 13.89 -16.66
CA ALA A 116 -26.28 14.23 -15.83
C ALA A 116 -25.83 15.22 -14.73
N THR A 117 -26.77 15.81 -14.00
CA THR A 117 -26.57 16.97 -13.11
C THR A 117 -25.30 16.88 -12.27
N SER A 118 -24.49 17.94 -12.27
CA SER A 118 -23.30 18.04 -11.41
C SER A 118 -23.63 18.88 -10.18
N GLU A 119 -23.37 18.35 -9.00
CA GLU A 119 -23.42 19.08 -7.74
C GLU A 119 -22.02 19.49 -7.30
N THR A 120 -21.85 20.73 -6.87
CA THR A 120 -20.59 21.21 -6.32
C THR A 120 -20.38 20.63 -4.93
N ALA A 121 -19.45 19.70 -4.78
CA ALA A 121 -19.11 19.10 -3.49
C ALA A 121 -18.10 19.96 -2.70
N LEU A 122 -17.14 20.58 -3.39
CA LEU A 122 -16.19 21.50 -2.78
C LEU A 122 -15.76 22.55 -3.80
N MET A 123 -15.69 23.81 -3.37
CA MET A 123 -15.19 24.91 -4.19
C MET A 123 -14.28 25.77 -3.33
N LEU A 124 -13.03 25.95 -3.77
CA LEU A 124 -12.04 26.78 -3.12
C LEU A 124 -11.77 28.00 -4.00
N ALA A 125 -11.95 29.17 -3.42
CA ALA A 125 -11.71 30.45 -4.06
C ALA A 125 -10.67 31.26 -3.28
N SER A 126 -9.94 32.12 -3.99
CA SER A 126 -9.04 33.11 -3.39
C SER A 126 -9.84 34.25 -2.75
N ASP A 127 -9.15 35.08 -1.96
CA ASP A 127 -9.72 36.30 -1.38
C ASP A 127 -10.20 37.31 -2.45
N THR A 128 -9.76 37.17 -3.69
CA THR A 128 -10.22 37.95 -4.86
C THR A 128 -11.50 37.40 -5.49
N GLY A 129 -12.04 36.29 -5.00
CA GLY A 129 -13.22 35.62 -5.53
C GLY A 129 -12.94 34.66 -6.71
N GLU A 130 -11.68 34.51 -7.14
CA GLU A 130 -11.34 33.56 -8.20
C GLU A 130 -11.30 32.13 -7.67
N THR A 131 -12.04 31.24 -8.31
CA THR A 131 -11.99 29.80 -7.98
C THR A 131 -10.70 29.19 -8.54
N PHE A 132 -9.93 28.54 -7.68
CA PHE A 132 -8.71 27.83 -8.07
C PHE A 132 -8.84 26.31 -7.95
N PHE A 133 -9.86 25.81 -7.26
CA PHE A 133 -10.17 24.38 -7.21
C PHE A 133 -11.67 24.17 -7.05
N ALA A 134 -12.23 23.22 -7.80
CA ALA A 134 -13.59 22.78 -7.66
C ALA A 134 -13.69 21.27 -7.86
N PHE A 135 -14.43 20.63 -6.98
CA PHE A 135 -14.79 19.23 -7.02
C PHE A 135 -16.31 19.13 -7.15
N TYR A 136 -16.75 18.45 -8.19
CA TYR A 136 -18.14 18.17 -8.47
C TYR A 136 -18.39 16.67 -8.32
N VAL A 137 -19.52 16.33 -7.71
CA VAL A 137 -20.10 15.00 -7.82
C VAL A 137 -21.08 15.05 -8.98
N THR A 138 -20.94 14.13 -9.92
CA THR A 138 -21.72 14.10 -11.16
C THR A 138 -22.14 12.67 -11.47
N HIS A 139 -22.98 12.49 -12.48
CA HIS A 139 -23.13 11.19 -13.11
C HIS A 139 -22.74 11.30 -14.58
N VAL A 140 -21.64 10.64 -14.96
CA VAL A 140 -21.16 10.53 -16.33
C VAL A 140 -21.20 9.06 -16.75
N ALA A 141 -21.98 8.76 -17.80
CA ALA A 141 -22.00 7.44 -18.40
C ALA A 141 -20.84 7.29 -19.39
N ASN A 142 -19.78 6.59 -19.00
CA ASN A 142 -18.61 6.38 -19.83
C ASN A 142 -18.74 5.11 -20.66
N ALA A 143 -19.07 5.31 -21.94
CA ALA A 143 -19.20 4.25 -22.93
C ALA A 143 -17.88 3.95 -23.67
N GLY A 144 -16.82 4.72 -23.41
CA GLY A 144 -15.49 4.52 -23.98
C GLY A 144 -14.64 3.51 -23.20
N VAL A 145 -13.33 3.52 -23.51
CA VAL A 145 -12.33 2.60 -22.97
C VAL A 145 -11.48 3.25 -21.87
N MET A 146 -11.11 4.52 -22.06
CA MET A 146 -10.25 5.28 -21.14
C MET A 146 -10.51 6.78 -21.34
N LEU A 147 -11.09 7.45 -20.34
CA LEU A 147 -11.32 8.91 -20.36
C LEU A 147 -12.10 9.41 -21.61
N GLY A 148 -12.99 8.59 -22.16
CA GLY A 148 -13.74 8.90 -23.37
C GLY A 148 -13.08 8.54 -24.70
N ALA A 149 -11.94 7.84 -24.69
CA ALA A 149 -11.37 7.31 -25.93
C ALA A 149 -12.37 6.35 -26.62
N LEU A 150 -12.59 6.60 -27.93
CA LEU A 150 -13.50 5.87 -28.83
C LEU A 150 -15.00 6.04 -28.53
N GLU A 151 -15.42 7.15 -27.92
CA GLU A 151 -16.84 7.43 -27.66
C GLU A 151 -17.69 7.54 -28.94
N ASP A 152 -17.16 8.12 -30.00
CA ASP A 152 -17.85 8.24 -31.29
C ASP A 152 -17.90 6.91 -32.07
N ALA A 153 -17.22 5.87 -31.59
CA ALA A 153 -17.20 4.59 -32.26
C ALA A 153 -18.51 3.85 -32.04
N SER A 154 -19.16 3.44 -33.13
CA SER A 154 -20.33 2.59 -33.05
C SER A 154 -19.98 1.21 -32.47
N PRO A 155 -20.92 0.54 -31.77
CA PRO A 155 -20.77 -0.86 -31.43
C PRO A 155 -20.36 -1.69 -32.67
N PRO A 156 -19.45 -2.66 -32.55
CA PRO A 156 -18.99 -3.30 -31.31
C PRO A 156 -17.65 -2.78 -30.75
N VAL A 157 -17.05 -1.74 -31.33
CA VAL A 157 -15.65 -1.35 -31.03
C VAL A 157 -15.42 -1.00 -29.56
N PRO A 158 -16.23 -0.15 -28.89
CA PRO A 158 -15.99 0.17 -27.48
C PRO A 158 -16.09 -1.04 -26.56
N TRP A 159 -17.01 -1.97 -26.87
CA TRP A 159 -17.17 -3.23 -26.14
C TRP A 159 -15.95 -4.15 -26.29
N LEU A 160 -15.46 -4.32 -27.53
CA LEU A 160 -14.29 -5.15 -27.78
C LEU A 160 -13.06 -4.62 -27.06
N VAL A 161 -12.79 -3.32 -27.20
CA VAL A 161 -11.61 -2.72 -26.58
C VAL A 161 -11.72 -2.76 -25.06
N PHE A 162 -12.90 -2.52 -24.49
CA PHE A 162 -13.12 -2.69 -23.05
C PHE A 162 -12.85 -4.11 -22.56
N MET A 163 -13.35 -5.13 -23.28
CA MET A 163 -13.10 -6.53 -22.90
C MET A 163 -11.61 -6.88 -22.99
N LEU A 164 -10.91 -6.35 -23.98
CA LEU A 164 -9.46 -6.51 -24.12
C LEU A 164 -8.69 -5.82 -22.99
N THR A 165 -9.02 -4.57 -22.66
CA THR A 165 -8.34 -3.84 -21.57
C THR A 165 -8.64 -4.45 -20.21
N THR A 166 -9.86 -4.94 -19.99
CA THR A 166 -10.24 -5.69 -18.79
C THR A 166 -9.46 -7.00 -18.69
N ALA A 167 -9.45 -7.81 -19.75
CA ALA A 167 -8.70 -9.06 -19.78
C ALA A 167 -7.20 -8.84 -19.56
N PHE A 168 -6.64 -7.79 -20.17
CA PHE A 168 -5.25 -7.37 -19.95
C PHE A 168 -5.02 -6.98 -18.49
N GLY A 169 -5.87 -6.11 -17.91
CA GLY A 169 -5.76 -5.66 -16.52
C GLY A 169 -5.82 -6.83 -15.52
N LEU A 170 -6.76 -7.76 -15.70
CA LEU A 170 -6.87 -8.98 -14.90
C LEU A 170 -5.67 -9.90 -15.08
N GLY A 171 -5.16 -10.03 -16.32
CA GLY A 171 -3.96 -10.79 -16.64
C GLY A 171 -2.72 -10.23 -15.93
N VAL A 172 -2.54 -8.91 -15.96
CA VAL A 172 -1.47 -8.20 -15.25
C VAL A 172 -1.62 -8.39 -13.75
N ALA A 173 -2.80 -8.13 -13.17
CA ALA A 173 -3.04 -8.30 -11.74
C ALA A 173 -2.77 -9.75 -11.28
N GLY A 174 -3.26 -10.74 -12.04
CA GLY A 174 -3.00 -12.15 -11.76
C GLY A 174 -1.53 -12.54 -11.90
N GLY A 175 -0.83 -12.01 -12.91
CA GLY A 175 0.61 -12.22 -13.10
C GLY A 175 1.43 -11.62 -11.96
N LEU A 176 1.11 -10.39 -11.55
CA LEU A 176 1.74 -9.73 -10.41
C LEU A 176 1.49 -10.50 -9.11
N LEU A 177 0.25 -10.95 -8.84
CA LEU A 177 -0.07 -11.76 -7.67
C LEU A 177 0.72 -13.06 -7.62
N ARG A 178 0.82 -13.77 -8.75
CA ARG A 178 1.60 -15.02 -8.86
C ARG A 178 3.09 -14.80 -8.66
N GLY A 179 3.64 -13.70 -9.20
CA GLY A 179 5.06 -13.36 -9.10
C GLY A 179 5.46 -12.60 -7.84
N ALA A 180 4.51 -12.18 -7.00
CA ALA A 180 4.79 -11.28 -5.89
C ALA A 180 5.48 -11.99 -4.70
N THR A 181 6.76 -11.65 -4.52
CA THR A 181 7.58 -12.14 -3.39
C THR A 181 7.60 -11.19 -2.19
N ASP A 182 7.00 -10.00 -2.30
CA ASP A 182 6.81 -9.04 -1.20
C ASP A 182 5.36 -8.57 -1.12
N GLY A 183 4.95 -8.08 0.05
CA GLY A 183 3.56 -7.68 0.27
C GLY A 183 3.16 -6.38 -0.44
N VAL A 184 4.09 -5.48 -0.76
CA VAL A 184 3.78 -4.26 -1.53
C VAL A 184 3.33 -4.63 -2.93
N LEU A 185 4.03 -5.56 -3.60
CA LEU A 185 3.63 -6.01 -4.94
C LEU A 185 2.30 -6.77 -4.92
N ARG A 186 2.03 -7.55 -3.86
CA ARG A 186 0.71 -8.18 -3.66
C ARG A 186 -0.39 -7.14 -3.48
N PHE A 187 -0.15 -6.14 -2.64
CA PHE A 187 -1.11 -5.06 -2.40
C PHE A 187 -1.41 -4.27 -3.66
N ALA A 188 -0.37 -3.90 -4.41
CA ALA A 188 -0.50 -3.24 -5.71
C ALA A 188 -1.38 -4.04 -6.68
N ALA A 189 -1.17 -5.36 -6.74
CA ALA A 189 -1.95 -6.24 -7.61
C ALA A 189 -3.41 -6.42 -7.15
N VAL A 190 -3.67 -6.43 -5.84
CA VAL A 190 -5.04 -6.45 -5.29
C VAL A 190 -5.78 -5.15 -5.63
N LEU A 191 -5.14 -3.98 -5.48
CA LEU A 191 -5.76 -2.69 -5.85
C LEU A 191 -6.07 -2.64 -7.35
N LEU A 192 -5.09 -3.01 -8.19
CA LEU A 192 -5.26 -3.08 -9.63
C LEU A 192 -6.43 -3.99 -10.01
N GLY A 193 -6.44 -5.22 -9.47
CA GLY A 193 -7.49 -6.20 -9.74
C GLY A 193 -8.86 -5.73 -9.27
N ALA A 194 -8.96 -5.14 -8.08
CA ALA A 194 -10.22 -4.61 -7.55
C ALA A 194 -10.78 -3.49 -8.44
N GLY A 195 -9.95 -2.54 -8.88
CA GLY A 195 -10.41 -1.49 -9.78
C GLY A 195 -10.86 -2.02 -11.15
N VAL A 196 -10.10 -2.95 -11.75
CA VAL A 196 -10.50 -3.58 -13.02
C VAL A 196 -11.82 -4.33 -12.89
N VAL A 197 -12.02 -5.08 -11.80
CA VAL A 197 -13.28 -5.79 -11.54
C VAL A 197 -14.43 -4.81 -11.28
N GLY A 198 -14.22 -3.70 -10.56
CA GLY A 198 -15.26 -2.69 -10.32
C GLY A 198 -15.80 -2.08 -11.62
N ASN A 199 -14.93 -1.72 -12.56
CA ASN A 199 -15.37 -1.23 -13.86
C ASN A 199 -16.02 -2.32 -14.73
N LEU A 200 -15.59 -3.59 -14.60
CA LEU A 200 -16.23 -4.72 -15.28
C LEU A 200 -17.67 -4.95 -14.78
N ILE A 201 -17.92 -4.83 -13.47
CA ILE A 201 -19.25 -5.01 -12.89
C ILE A 201 -20.24 -4.02 -13.51
N ASP A 202 -19.89 -2.74 -13.56
CA ASP A 202 -20.73 -1.71 -14.17
C ASP A 202 -21.02 -2.04 -15.63
N ARG A 203 -19.99 -2.44 -16.39
CA ARG A 203 -20.16 -2.72 -17.82
C ARG A 203 -21.08 -3.89 -18.08
N VAL A 204 -21.00 -4.96 -17.29
CA VAL A 204 -21.91 -6.10 -17.39
C VAL A 204 -23.32 -5.72 -16.97
N ARG A 205 -23.49 -4.85 -15.97
CA ARG A 205 -24.79 -4.51 -15.39
C ARG A 205 -25.55 -3.41 -16.15
N LEU A 206 -24.83 -2.36 -16.57
CA LEU A 206 -25.37 -1.12 -17.11
C LEU A 206 -25.02 -0.91 -18.58
N GLY A 207 -23.98 -1.60 -19.08
CA GLY A 207 -23.48 -1.37 -20.43
C GLY A 207 -22.61 -0.12 -20.57
N TYR A 208 -22.25 0.57 -19.49
CA TYR A 208 -21.28 1.67 -19.41
C TYR A 208 -20.63 1.70 -18.02
N VAL A 209 -19.58 2.49 -17.82
CA VAL A 209 -18.96 2.72 -16.49
C VAL A 209 -19.50 4.03 -15.91
N VAL A 210 -19.84 4.04 -14.61
CA VAL A 210 -20.32 5.26 -13.94
C VAL A 210 -19.14 6.05 -13.40
N ASP A 211 -18.90 7.23 -13.98
CA ASP A 211 -17.91 8.20 -13.53
C ASP A 211 -18.59 9.33 -12.76
N TRP A 212 -18.12 9.58 -11.53
CA TRP A 212 -18.83 10.49 -10.62
C TRP A 212 -17.96 11.56 -9.99
N VAL A 213 -16.63 11.42 -10.03
CA VAL A 213 -15.69 12.43 -9.57
C VAL A 213 -15.32 13.33 -10.75
N HIS A 214 -15.60 14.63 -10.64
CA HIS A 214 -15.16 15.61 -11.62
C HIS A 214 -14.38 16.75 -10.97
N LEU A 215 -13.13 16.96 -11.39
CA LEU A 215 -12.20 17.92 -10.79
C LEU A 215 -11.80 19.01 -11.78
N ARG A 216 -11.83 20.25 -11.30
CA ARG A 216 -11.32 21.44 -12.00
C ARG A 216 -10.35 22.16 -11.09
N TRP A 217 -9.21 22.58 -11.61
CA TRP A 217 -8.24 23.33 -10.81
C TRP A 217 -7.40 24.28 -11.65
N LYS A 218 -6.81 25.29 -11.01
CA LYS A 218 -5.96 26.31 -11.63
C LYS A 218 -4.55 26.23 -11.03
N VAL A 219 -3.52 26.13 -11.88
CA VAL A 219 -2.10 26.17 -11.45
C VAL A 219 -1.35 27.16 -12.33
N ALA A 220 -0.62 28.10 -11.73
CA ALA A 220 0.21 29.07 -12.45
C ALA A 220 -0.54 29.80 -13.58
N GLY A 221 -1.82 30.13 -13.37
CA GLY A 221 -2.68 30.79 -14.35
C GLY A 221 -3.39 29.86 -15.34
N TRP A 222 -2.98 28.60 -15.44
CA TRP A 222 -3.58 27.60 -16.34
C TRP A 222 -4.76 26.91 -15.68
N PHE A 223 -5.89 26.83 -16.39
CA PHE A 223 -7.08 26.12 -15.96
C PHE A 223 -7.09 24.69 -16.51
N PHE A 224 -7.28 23.72 -15.62
CA PHE A 224 -7.35 22.30 -15.93
C PHE A 224 -8.77 21.79 -15.64
N ASP A 225 -9.35 21.11 -16.63
CA ASP A 225 -10.63 20.42 -16.51
C ASP A 225 -10.37 18.92 -16.71
N ALA A 226 -10.31 18.15 -15.61
CA ALA A 226 -10.05 16.72 -15.73
C ALA A 226 -11.29 15.99 -16.28
N PRO A 227 -11.10 14.94 -17.09
CA PRO A 227 -12.19 14.02 -17.38
C PRO A 227 -12.76 13.43 -16.09
N ALA A 228 -14.05 13.12 -16.08
CA ALA A 228 -14.66 12.45 -14.93
C ALA A 228 -14.05 11.05 -14.74
N PHE A 229 -13.98 10.60 -13.49
CA PHE A 229 -13.46 9.29 -13.12
C PHE A 229 -14.19 8.74 -11.88
N ASN A 230 -13.86 7.53 -11.47
CA ASN A 230 -14.45 6.89 -10.30
C ASN A 230 -13.39 6.29 -9.34
N LEU A 231 -13.85 5.61 -8.29
CA LEU A 231 -12.96 4.99 -7.31
C LEU A 231 -12.17 3.83 -7.92
N ALA A 232 -12.77 2.99 -8.77
CA ALA A 232 -12.07 1.95 -9.50
C ALA A 232 -10.90 2.48 -10.36
N ASP A 233 -11.03 3.64 -11.00
CA ASP A 233 -9.92 4.26 -11.74
C ASP A 233 -8.77 4.68 -10.82
N LEU A 234 -9.09 5.22 -9.64
CA LEU A 234 -8.09 5.53 -8.61
C LEU A 234 -7.37 4.28 -8.10
N LEU A 235 -8.09 3.15 -7.94
CA LEU A 235 -7.51 1.87 -7.55
C LEU A 235 -6.57 1.33 -8.64
N ILE A 236 -6.96 1.42 -9.92
CA ILE A 236 -6.12 1.04 -11.05
C ILE A 236 -4.86 1.90 -11.09
N LEU A 237 -4.99 3.21 -10.96
CA LEU A 237 -3.86 4.16 -10.96
C LEU A 237 -2.90 3.88 -9.81
N ALA A 238 -3.42 3.79 -8.58
CA ALA A 238 -2.62 3.55 -7.39
C ALA A 238 -1.94 2.17 -7.43
N GLY A 239 -2.67 1.12 -7.82
CA GLY A 239 -2.14 -0.23 -7.97
C GLY A 239 -1.03 -0.30 -9.02
N SER A 240 -1.24 0.32 -10.19
CA SER A 240 -0.24 0.38 -11.26
C SER A 240 1.02 1.14 -10.82
N ALA A 241 0.85 2.31 -10.22
CA ALA A 241 1.97 3.13 -9.74
C ALA A 241 2.79 2.39 -8.66
N LEU A 242 2.12 1.75 -7.70
CA LEU A 242 2.79 0.95 -6.67
C LEU A 242 3.54 -0.25 -7.25
N ALA A 243 2.97 -0.94 -8.24
CA ALA A 243 3.63 -2.04 -8.92
C ALA A 243 4.92 -1.59 -9.63
N VAL A 244 4.85 -0.48 -10.38
CA VAL A 244 6.01 0.12 -11.06
C VAL A 244 7.10 0.49 -10.05
N ILE A 245 6.73 1.16 -8.96
CA ILE A 245 7.69 1.55 -7.90
C ILE A 245 8.32 0.30 -7.27
N ALA A 246 7.54 -0.72 -6.93
CA ALA A 246 8.04 -1.95 -6.31
C ALA A 246 9.02 -2.70 -7.23
N ILE A 247 8.67 -2.84 -8.51
CA ILE A 247 9.53 -3.49 -9.51
C ILE A 247 10.80 -2.67 -9.74
N GLY A 248 10.70 -1.34 -9.88
CA GLY A 248 11.84 -0.45 -10.07
C GLY A 248 12.84 -0.52 -8.93
N ARG A 249 12.37 -0.54 -7.67
CA ARG A 249 13.22 -0.70 -6.48
C ARG A 249 13.97 -2.04 -6.48
N ARG A 250 13.30 -3.13 -6.88
CA ARG A 250 13.93 -4.46 -6.98
C ARG A 250 15.02 -4.49 -8.02
N TRP A 251 14.74 -3.91 -9.18
CA TRP A 251 15.71 -3.84 -10.28
C TRP A 251 16.94 -2.99 -9.94
N ALA A 252 16.74 -1.83 -9.30
CA ALA A 252 17.84 -0.98 -8.84
C ALA A 252 18.73 -1.70 -7.80
N THR A 253 18.10 -2.43 -6.87
CA THR A 253 18.81 -3.22 -5.85
C THR A 253 19.62 -4.36 -6.47
N ASN A 254 19.04 -5.08 -7.44
CA ASN A 254 19.73 -6.16 -8.13
C ASN A 254 20.92 -5.67 -8.97
N ARG A 255 20.76 -4.53 -9.67
CA ARG A 255 21.88 -3.89 -10.38
C ARG A 255 23.03 -3.49 -9.45
N ALA A 256 22.72 -2.99 -8.26
CA ALA A 256 23.72 -2.61 -7.28
C ALA A 256 24.52 -3.84 -6.81
N ARG A 257 23.85 -4.99 -6.60
CA ARG A 257 24.50 -6.26 -6.25
C ARG A 257 25.44 -6.76 -7.35
N THR A 258 25.04 -6.67 -8.62
CA THR A 258 25.85 -7.15 -9.75
C THR A 258 27.07 -6.27 -10.07
N ARG A 259 27.10 -5.03 -9.56
CA ARG A 259 28.22 -4.10 -9.79
C ARG A 259 29.35 -4.19 -8.77
N VAL A 260 29.20 -4.95 -7.68
CA VAL A 260 30.27 -5.15 -6.71
C VAL A 260 31.28 -6.15 -7.29
N PRO A 261 32.49 -5.72 -7.72
CA PRO A 261 33.49 -6.62 -8.26
C PRO A 261 34.16 -7.35 -7.09
N GLY A 262 34.20 -8.69 -7.12
CA GLY A 262 35.02 -9.48 -6.19
C GLY A 262 34.33 -10.50 -5.30
N MET A 263 33.07 -10.85 -5.55
CA MET A 263 32.43 -12.03 -4.92
C MET A 263 32.02 -13.04 -6.01
N SER A 264 33.01 -13.57 -6.73
CA SER A 264 32.90 -14.88 -7.35
C SER A 264 33.15 -15.92 -6.27
N ALA A 265 32.15 -16.78 -6.06
CA ALA A 265 32.21 -17.96 -5.20
C ALA A 265 33.27 -18.95 -5.68
#